data_AF-A0A843E381-F1
#
_entry.id   AF-A0A843E381-F1
#
_cell.length_a   1.000
_cell.length_b   1.000
_cell.length_c   1.000
_cell.angle_alpha   90.00
_cell.angle_beta   90.00
_cell.angle_gamma   90.00
#
_symmetry.space_group_name_H-M   'P 1'
#
loop_
_entity.id
_entity.type
_entity.pdbx_description
1 polymer ?
#
loop_
_entity_poly.entity_id
_entity_poly.type
_entity_poly.pdbx_seq_one_letter_code
_entity_poly.pdbx_strand_id
1 'polypeptide(L)'
;MSLRRLDRKPTVKVQAASVLAMALFEQKGLREIIDSVFSLDKRIKLTPGNAVKAMVGHMLSAEGRRPLFGIQDFFVQTPTQQLFGSKVDIPALGATAFSRNLDRLFAKDLGELTYGCYLRLAEEYGMASNMFNVDMTNFSVTGLNEYPDLAEAAFPERCGHAKDGHNERLVYSLLTVTDENGAVCYEKPYDGATADSEMDRHAIEFLSSKTDPSQTTIVADCKIVTAPLV
;
A
#
# COMPACT_ATOMS: atom_id res chain seq x y z
N MET A 1 -16.45 -17.43 22.42
CA MET A 1 -15.36 -18.35 22.01
C MET A 1 -14.05 -17.71 22.47
N SER A 2 -13.46 -18.20 23.57
CA SER A 2 -12.26 -17.60 24.17
C SER A 2 -11.06 -17.88 23.26
N LEU A 3 -10.50 -16.84 22.64
CA LEU A 3 -9.21 -16.89 21.96
C LEU A 3 -8.16 -17.22 23.02
N ARG A 4 -7.74 -18.48 23.09
CA ARG A 4 -6.56 -18.86 23.87
C ARG A 4 -5.39 -18.03 23.34
N ARG A 5 -4.93 -17.06 24.14
CA ARG A 5 -3.60 -16.49 23.96
C ARG A 5 -2.62 -17.65 24.04
N LEU A 6 -2.03 -18.01 22.91
CA LEU A 6 -0.91 -18.93 22.90
C LEU A 6 0.20 -18.23 23.71
N ASP A 7 0.49 -18.73 24.91
CA ASP A 7 1.64 -18.37 25.77
C ASP A 7 2.99 -18.76 25.12
N ARG A 8 3.13 -18.60 23.80
CA ARG A 8 4.43 -18.59 23.17
C ARG A 8 4.99 -17.19 23.39
N LYS A 9 6.06 -17.09 24.20
CA LYS A 9 6.94 -15.91 24.16
C LYS A 9 7.20 -15.61 22.68
N PRO A 10 6.91 -14.41 22.17
CA PRO A 10 7.15 -14.10 20.77
C PRO A 10 8.64 -14.23 20.50
N THR A 11 9.06 -15.34 19.90
CA THR A 11 10.41 -15.55 19.38
C THR A 11 10.49 -15.06 17.95
N VAL A 12 9.85 -13.93 17.67
CA VAL A 12 9.88 -13.32 16.35
C VAL A 12 11.16 -12.50 16.28
N LYS A 13 12.20 -13.15 15.77
CA LYS A 13 13.39 -12.43 15.33
C LYS A 13 13.06 -11.88 13.96
N VAL A 14 13.11 -10.56 13.80
CA VAL A 14 12.92 -9.96 12.48
C VAL A 14 13.93 -10.56 11.52
N GLN A 15 13.42 -10.99 10.37
CA GLN A 15 14.16 -11.78 9.41
C GLN A 15 15.03 -10.88 8.52
N ALA A 16 16.08 -11.44 7.94
CA ALA A 16 17.03 -10.69 7.11
C ALA A 16 16.33 -9.93 5.98
N ALA A 17 15.39 -10.56 5.27
CA ALA A 17 14.63 -9.92 4.19
C ALA A 17 13.87 -8.66 4.67
N SER A 18 13.17 -8.77 5.81
CA SER A 18 12.46 -7.64 6.43
C SER A 18 13.41 -6.50 6.82
N VAL A 19 14.55 -6.80 7.45
CA VAL A 19 15.54 -5.78 7.82
C VAL A 19 16.12 -5.11 6.58
N LEU A 20 16.53 -5.88 5.58
CA LEU A 20 17.10 -5.36 4.33
C LEU A 20 16.12 -4.46 3.61
N ALA A 21 14.84 -4.85 3.53
CA ALA A 21 13.82 -4.04 2.90
C ALA A 21 13.59 -2.72 3.64
N MET A 22 13.49 -2.74 4.98
CA MET A 22 13.36 -1.50 5.75
C MET A 22 14.60 -0.61 5.65
N ALA A 23 15.79 -1.21 5.61
CA ALA A 23 17.04 -0.49 5.45
C ALA A 23 17.13 0.17 4.06
N LEU A 24 16.77 -0.54 2.99
CA LEU A 24 16.67 0.03 1.64
C LEU A 24 15.61 1.13 1.59
N PHE A 25 14.44 0.90 2.18
CA PHE A 25 13.37 1.91 2.24
C PHE A 25 13.84 3.22 2.87
N GLU A 26 14.60 3.13 3.97
CA GLU A 26 15.19 4.30 4.64
C GLU A 26 16.33 4.90 3.79
N GLN A 27 17.27 4.07 3.34
CA GLN A 27 18.46 4.53 2.60
C GLN A 27 18.09 5.27 1.31
N LYS A 28 17.01 4.85 0.65
CA LYS A 28 16.54 5.46 -0.60
C LYS A 28 15.66 6.69 -0.39
N GLY A 29 15.38 7.05 0.86
CA GLY A 29 14.61 8.26 1.19
C GLY A 29 13.10 8.11 1.02
N LEU A 30 12.58 6.88 0.90
CA LEU A 30 11.16 6.64 0.64
C LEU A 30 10.29 7.06 1.84
N ARG A 31 10.82 6.87 3.05
CA ARG A 31 10.17 7.34 4.28
C ARG A 31 9.95 8.85 4.23
N GLU A 32 10.96 9.61 3.84
CA GLU A 32 10.96 11.06 3.77
C GLU A 32 10.01 11.56 2.70
N ILE A 33 9.97 10.92 1.53
CA ILE A 33 9.01 11.24 0.45
C ILE A 33 7.58 11.10 0.99
N ILE A 34 7.27 9.98 1.66
CA ILE A 34 5.95 9.76 2.25
C ILE A 34 5.66 10.78 3.35
N ASP A 35 6.59 11.03 4.26
CA ASP A 35 6.39 11.99 5.34
C ASP A 35 6.21 13.43 4.81
N SER A 36 6.78 13.76 3.65
CA SER A 36 6.75 15.12 3.08
C SER A 36 5.37 15.61 2.65
N VAL A 37 4.44 14.71 2.32
CA VAL A 37 3.08 15.09 1.89
C VAL A 37 2.13 15.37 3.06
N PHE A 38 2.63 15.28 4.30
CA PHE A 38 1.88 15.49 5.53
C PHE A 38 2.45 16.63 6.37
N SER A 39 1.56 17.42 6.96
CA SER A 39 1.92 18.35 8.02
C SER A 39 1.99 17.59 9.36
N LEU A 40 3.17 17.07 9.70
CA LEU A 40 3.35 16.20 10.87
C LEU A 40 3.48 17.00 12.18
N ASP A 41 2.57 16.75 13.11
CA ASP A 41 2.68 17.22 14.50
C ASP A 41 3.85 16.50 15.21
N LYS A 42 4.68 17.24 15.95
CA LYS A 42 5.85 16.72 16.68
C LYS A 42 5.50 15.63 17.70
N ARG A 43 4.24 15.54 18.14
CA ARG A 43 3.71 14.53 19.08
C ARG A 43 3.44 13.19 18.41
N ILE A 44 3.37 13.13 17.08
CA ILE A 44 3.25 11.87 16.34
C ILE A 44 4.52 11.07 16.57
N LYS A 45 4.38 9.92 17.23
CA LYS A 45 5.49 8.96 17.44
C LYS A 45 5.79 8.19 16.15
N LEU A 46 4.78 7.55 15.58
CA LEU A 46 4.88 6.79 14.34
C LEU A 46 4.35 7.64 13.17
N THR A 47 5.27 8.17 12.36
CA THR A 47 4.94 8.94 11.15
C THR A 47 4.35 8.04 10.06
N PRO A 48 3.61 8.59 9.07
CA PRO A 48 3.09 7.81 7.94
C PRO A 48 4.18 7.01 7.21
N GLY A 49 5.33 7.62 6.91
CA GLY A 49 6.46 6.94 6.27
C GLY A 49 7.02 5.80 7.11
N ASN A 50 7.16 5.98 8.43
CA ASN A 50 7.58 4.88 9.31
C ASN A 50 6.51 3.79 9.44
N ALA A 51 5.22 4.13 9.39
CA ALA A 51 4.14 3.15 9.37
C ALA A 51 4.19 2.30 8.09
N VAL A 52 4.37 2.92 6.92
CA VAL A 52 4.56 2.19 5.65
C VAL A 52 5.81 1.31 5.70
N LYS A 53 6.96 1.86 6.15
CA LYS A 53 8.19 1.09 6.32
C LYS A 53 8.00 -0.14 7.21
N ALA A 54 7.29 0.00 8.33
CA ALA A 54 6.98 -1.11 9.24
C ALA A 54 6.08 -2.16 8.58
N MET A 55 5.06 -1.75 7.81
CA MET A 55 4.18 -2.66 7.06
C MET A 55 4.94 -3.41 5.98
N VAL A 56 5.78 -2.73 5.19
CA VAL A 56 6.65 -3.34 4.16
C VAL A 56 7.60 -4.35 4.77
N GLY A 57 8.29 -3.98 5.86
CA GLY A 57 9.19 -4.89 6.57
C GLY A 57 8.47 -6.15 7.04
N HIS A 58 7.27 -5.99 7.61
CA HIS A 58 6.45 -7.12 8.02
C HIS A 58 5.95 -7.98 6.85
N MET A 59 5.55 -7.38 5.72
CA MET A 59 5.08 -8.11 4.52
C MET A 59 6.15 -9.04 3.93
N LEU A 60 7.43 -8.72 4.12
CA LEU A 60 8.56 -9.54 3.65
C LEU A 60 9.03 -10.58 4.67
N SER A 61 8.26 -10.80 5.74
CA SER A 61 8.49 -11.88 6.70
C SER A 61 8.03 -13.22 6.14
N ALA A 62 8.83 -14.27 6.34
CA ALA A 62 8.45 -15.65 6.05
C ALA A 62 7.44 -16.24 7.06
N GLU A 63 7.09 -15.51 8.13
CA GLU A 63 6.07 -15.94 9.11
C GLU A 63 4.63 -15.74 8.60
N GLY A 64 4.46 -15.28 7.36
CA GLY A 64 3.16 -15.01 6.77
C GLY A 64 2.56 -13.68 7.20
N ARG A 65 1.35 -13.40 6.72
CA ARG A 65 0.65 -12.14 6.95
C ARG A 65 -0.01 -12.12 8.33
N ARG A 66 0.31 -11.12 9.15
CA ARG A 66 -0.42 -10.80 10.38
C ARG A 66 -1.50 -9.73 10.13
N PRO A 67 -2.61 -9.75 10.89
CA PRO A 67 -3.55 -8.63 10.91
C PRO A 67 -2.87 -7.36 11.44
N LEU A 68 -3.43 -6.19 11.14
CA LEU A 68 -2.84 -4.88 11.49
C LEU A 68 -2.48 -4.77 12.98
N PHE A 69 -3.33 -5.29 13.87
CA PHE A 69 -3.09 -5.28 15.32
C PHE A 69 -1.96 -6.21 15.78
N GLY A 70 -1.54 -7.16 14.94
CA GLY A 70 -0.44 -8.09 15.21
C GLY A 70 0.92 -7.63 14.68
N ILE A 71 0.99 -6.49 13.98
CA ILE A 71 2.27 -5.95 13.48
C ILE A 71 3.16 -5.53 14.66
N GLN A 72 2.60 -5.02 15.75
CA GLN A 72 3.37 -4.68 16.96
C GLN A 72 4.21 -5.86 17.47
N ASP A 73 3.62 -7.05 17.50
CA ASP A 73 4.25 -8.28 18.01
C ASP A 73 5.48 -8.70 17.19
N PHE A 74 5.49 -8.38 15.89
CA PHE A 74 6.62 -8.64 15.01
C PHE A 74 7.87 -7.85 15.43
N PHE A 75 7.71 -6.69 16.05
CA PHE A 75 8.82 -5.80 16.42
C PHE A 75 9.26 -5.94 17.89
N VAL A 76 8.62 -6.76 18.71
CA VAL A 76 8.87 -6.87 20.17
C VAL A 76 10.33 -7.12 20.54
N GLN A 77 11.05 -7.90 19.73
CA GLN A 77 12.47 -8.23 19.98
C GLN A 77 13.44 -7.39 19.13
N THR A 78 12.99 -6.29 18.53
CA THR A 78 13.81 -5.45 17.65
C THR A 78 14.27 -4.16 18.31
N PRO A 79 15.40 -3.59 17.87
CA PRO A 79 15.80 -2.26 18.27
C PRO A 79 14.93 -1.20 17.55
N THR A 80 13.67 -1.07 17.94
CA THR A 80 12.68 -0.19 17.27
C THR A 80 13.13 1.25 17.11
N GLN A 81 13.81 1.80 18.13
CA GLN A 81 14.33 3.17 18.05
C GLN A 81 15.43 3.34 16.99
N GLN A 82 16.21 2.28 16.69
CA GLN A 82 17.20 2.31 15.61
C GLN A 82 16.52 2.17 14.24
N LEU A 83 15.44 1.38 14.16
CA LEU A 83 14.73 1.14 12.91
C LEU A 83 13.85 2.32 12.49
N PHE A 84 13.21 3.01 13.45
CA PHE A 84 12.15 4.00 13.16
C PHE A 84 12.40 5.37 13.79
N GLY A 85 13.48 5.52 14.58
CA GLY A 85 13.83 6.76 15.28
C GLY A 85 13.45 6.75 16.76
N SER A 86 14.07 7.64 17.53
CA SER A 86 14.07 7.64 19.00
C SER A 86 12.69 7.75 19.67
N LYS A 87 11.67 8.26 18.96
CA LYS A 87 10.30 8.39 19.46
C LYS A 87 9.46 7.12 19.33
N VAL A 88 9.92 6.12 18.58
CA VAL A 88 9.15 4.91 18.28
C VAL A 88 9.56 3.81 19.25
N ASP A 89 8.75 3.64 20.29
CA ASP A 89 8.76 2.49 21.19
C ASP A 89 7.77 1.41 20.69
N ILE A 90 7.79 0.23 21.31
CA ILE A 90 6.87 -0.87 20.96
C ILE A 90 5.39 -0.42 20.99
N PRO A 91 4.88 0.30 22.02
CA PRO A 91 3.51 0.78 22.01
C PRO A 91 3.16 1.74 20.86
N ALA A 92 4.14 2.48 20.30
CA ALA A 92 3.91 3.34 19.13
C ALA A 92 3.60 2.55 17.85
N LEU A 93 3.91 1.26 17.81
CA LEU A 93 3.60 0.33 16.71
C LEU A 93 2.25 -0.40 16.93
N GLY A 94 1.35 0.15 17.75
CA GLY A 94 0.04 -0.45 18.01
C GLY A 94 -0.98 -0.22 16.89
N ALA A 95 -2.05 -1.02 16.91
CA ALA A 95 -3.13 -1.00 15.91
C ALA A 95 -3.69 0.40 15.67
N THR A 96 -3.98 1.16 16.73
CA THR A 96 -4.52 2.53 16.63
C THR A 96 -3.58 3.48 15.90
N ALA A 97 -2.26 3.33 16.06
CA ALA A 97 -1.29 4.17 15.38
C ALA A 97 -1.24 3.84 13.88
N PHE A 98 -1.28 2.55 13.53
CA PHE A 98 -1.38 2.12 12.14
C PHE A 98 -2.69 2.57 11.49
N SER A 99 -3.85 2.36 12.13
CA SER A 99 -5.16 2.77 11.59
C SER A 99 -5.19 4.28 11.29
N ARG A 100 -4.75 5.12 12.24
CA ARG A 100 -4.68 6.58 12.00
C ARG A 100 -3.75 6.98 10.86
N ASN A 101 -2.68 6.22 10.62
CA ASN A 101 -1.79 6.47 9.49
C ASN A 101 -2.39 5.99 8.17
N LEU A 102 -3.15 4.88 8.16
CA LEU A 102 -3.95 4.47 6.99
C LEU A 102 -5.01 5.52 6.64
N ASP A 103 -5.70 6.10 7.63
CA ASP A 103 -6.66 7.18 7.40
C ASP A 103 -5.99 8.42 6.79
N ARG A 104 -4.78 8.77 7.26
CA ARG A 104 -3.99 9.86 6.69
C ARG A 104 -3.60 9.57 5.25
N LEU A 105 -3.10 8.37 4.97
CA LEU A 105 -2.72 7.93 3.63
C LEU A 105 -3.92 7.95 2.69
N PHE A 106 -5.09 7.49 3.14
CA PHE A 106 -6.32 7.51 2.37
C PHE A 106 -6.76 8.92 1.94
N ALA A 107 -6.44 9.94 2.74
CA ALA A 107 -6.72 11.34 2.41
C ALA A 107 -5.72 11.97 1.41
N LYS A 108 -4.81 11.19 0.82
CA LYS A 108 -3.80 11.66 -0.14
C LYS A 108 -3.96 10.96 -1.48
N ASP A 109 -3.39 11.57 -2.51
CA ASP A 109 -3.23 10.92 -3.80
C ASP A 109 -2.10 9.88 -3.69
N LEU A 110 -2.49 8.62 -3.50
CA LEU A 110 -1.55 7.50 -3.41
C LEU A 110 -0.88 7.17 -4.74
N GLY A 111 -1.49 7.55 -5.87
CA GLY A 111 -0.92 7.37 -7.20
C GLY A 111 0.29 8.30 -7.40
N GLU A 112 0.11 9.58 -7.10
CA GLU A 112 1.21 10.57 -7.09
C GLU A 112 2.32 10.17 -6.12
N LEU A 113 1.95 9.69 -4.93
CA LEU A 113 2.94 9.30 -3.93
C LEU A 113 3.74 8.07 -4.35
N THR A 114 3.07 7.05 -4.90
CA THR A 114 3.73 5.84 -5.44
C THR A 114 4.66 6.21 -6.59
N TYR A 115 4.21 7.09 -7.49
CA TYR A 115 5.01 7.55 -8.62
C TYR A 115 6.23 8.38 -8.20
N GLY A 116 6.10 9.23 -7.17
CA GLY A 116 7.24 9.94 -6.58
C GLY A 116 8.29 9.02 -5.99
N CYS A 117 7.87 7.94 -5.31
CA CYS A 117 8.77 6.89 -4.84
C CYS A 117 9.44 6.14 -6.01
N TYR A 118 8.68 5.81 -7.05
CA TYR A 118 9.20 5.18 -8.27
C TYR A 118 10.27 6.04 -8.94
N LEU A 119 9.97 7.32 -9.22
CA LEU A 119 10.91 8.25 -9.86
C LEU A 119 12.22 8.36 -9.08
N ARG A 120 12.13 8.50 -7.75
CA ARG A 120 13.31 8.55 -6.88
C ARG A 120 14.23 7.35 -7.07
N LEU A 121 13.66 6.15 -7.18
CA LEU A 121 14.40 4.91 -7.39
C LEU A 121 14.90 4.79 -8.84
N ALA A 122 14.05 5.10 -9.80
CA ALA A 122 14.38 5.04 -11.23
C ALA A 122 15.56 5.97 -11.57
N GLU A 123 15.56 7.19 -11.04
CA GLU A 123 16.67 8.14 -11.20
C GLU A 123 17.97 7.63 -10.58
N GLU A 124 17.91 7.08 -9.35
CA GLU A 124 19.11 6.62 -8.66
C GLU A 124 19.76 5.42 -9.33
N TYR A 125 18.95 4.52 -9.86
CA TYR A 125 19.43 3.27 -10.48
C TYR A 125 19.55 3.35 -12.00
N GLY A 126 19.23 4.49 -12.62
CA GLY A 126 19.25 4.65 -14.08
C GLY A 126 18.21 3.77 -14.77
N MET A 127 17.04 3.56 -14.13
CA MET A 127 15.93 2.74 -14.61
C MET A 127 14.76 3.59 -15.12
N ALA A 128 15.03 4.82 -15.59
CA ALA A 128 14.01 5.63 -16.25
C ALA A 128 13.51 4.90 -17.50
N SER A 129 12.20 4.74 -17.61
CA SER A 129 11.56 4.01 -18.71
C SER A 129 10.58 4.89 -19.48
N ASN A 130 10.45 4.60 -20.76
CA ASN A 130 9.41 5.16 -21.62
C ASN A 130 8.38 4.09 -22.03
N MET A 131 8.42 2.90 -21.44
CA MET A 131 7.46 1.83 -21.72
C MET A 131 6.78 1.41 -20.41
N PHE A 132 5.44 1.45 -20.41
CA PHE A 132 4.63 1.15 -19.25
C PHE A 132 3.61 0.07 -19.55
N ASN A 133 3.57 -0.97 -18.72
CA ASN A 133 2.58 -2.04 -18.78
C ASN A 133 1.43 -1.68 -17.84
N VAL A 134 0.21 -1.71 -18.36
CA VAL A 134 -1.03 -1.43 -17.61
C VAL A 134 -1.81 -2.72 -17.53
N ASP A 135 -2.11 -3.15 -16.31
CA ASP A 135 -2.97 -4.29 -16.05
C ASP A 135 -3.82 -4.04 -14.82
N MET A 136 -4.90 -4.81 -14.68
CA MET A 136 -5.81 -4.69 -13.56
C MET A 136 -6.13 -6.06 -12.97
N THR A 137 -6.23 -6.10 -11.65
CA THR A 137 -6.59 -7.31 -10.92
C THR A 137 -7.70 -7.03 -9.93
N ASN A 138 -8.60 -7.99 -9.75
CA ASN A 138 -9.66 -7.88 -8.77
C ASN A 138 -9.32 -8.67 -7.52
N PHE A 139 -9.62 -8.09 -6.36
CA PHE A 139 -9.54 -8.78 -5.09
C PHE A 139 -10.82 -8.51 -4.29
N SER A 140 -11.22 -9.49 -3.49
CA SER A 140 -12.38 -9.37 -2.62
C SER A 140 -11.96 -9.33 -1.17
N VAL A 141 -12.58 -8.47 -0.38
CA VAL A 141 -12.40 -8.43 1.08
C VAL A 141 -13.71 -8.74 1.79
N THR A 142 -13.61 -9.39 2.94
CA THR A 142 -14.75 -9.67 3.81
C THR A 142 -14.69 -8.71 4.99
N GLY A 143 -15.76 -7.94 5.18
CA GLY A 143 -15.96 -7.11 6.36
C GLY A 143 -16.97 -7.75 7.31
N LEU A 144 -17.05 -7.22 8.53
CA LEU A 144 -18.20 -7.48 9.39
C LEU A 144 -19.36 -6.57 8.94
N ASN A 145 -20.56 -7.14 8.82
CA ASN A 145 -21.78 -6.39 8.49
C ASN A 145 -22.28 -5.52 9.65
N GLU A 146 -21.85 -5.84 10.87
CA GLU A 146 -22.14 -5.10 12.08
C GLU A 146 -20.95 -5.20 13.05
N TYR A 147 -20.69 -4.11 13.79
CA TYR A 147 -19.79 -4.13 14.93
C TYR A 147 -20.63 -4.03 16.19
N PRO A 148 -20.90 -5.14 16.90
CA PRO A 148 -21.85 -5.14 18.02
C PRO A 148 -21.45 -4.18 19.16
N ASP A 149 -20.16 -3.86 19.27
CA ASP A 149 -19.62 -2.99 20.31
C ASP A 149 -19.34 -1.55 19.83
N LEU A 150 -19.68 -1.21 18.57
CA LEU A 150 -19.36 0.09 17.97
C LEU A 150 -20.50 0.59 17.08
N ALA A 151 -21.48 1.27 17.69
CA ALA A 151 -22.69 1.75 17.01
C ALA A 151 -22.42 2.75 15.86
N GLU A 152 -21.27 3.42 15.86
CA GLU A 152 -20.85 4.39 14.82
C GLU A 152 -19.74 3.83 13.90
N ALA A 153 -19.59 2.51 13.83
CA ALA A 153 -18.63 1.92 12.90
C ALA A 153 -18.95 2.31 11.45
N ALA A 154 -17.93 2.75 10.71
CA ALA A 154 -18.05 2.96 9.28
C ALA A 154 -18.15 1.59 8.58
N PHE A 155 -19.22 1.38 7.82
CA PHE A 155 -19.37 0.22 6.94
C PHE A 155 -18.99 0.62 5.53
N PRO A 156 -18.16 -0.18 4.83
CA PRO A 156 -17.87 0.08 3.44
C PRO A 156 -19.14 -0.03 2.62
N GLU A 157 -19.33 0.88 1.67
CA GLU A 157 -20.38 0.73 0.66
C GLU A 157 -20.11 -0.55 -0.14
N ARG A 158 -21.18 -1.27 -0.49
CA ARG A 158 -21.07 -2.52 -1.22
C ARG A 158 -20.57 -2.25 -2.64
N CYS A 159 -19.46 -2.87 -3.02
CA CYS A 159 -18.79 -2.67 -4.30
C CYS A 159 -18.65 -3.97 -5.10
N GLY A 160 -19.00 -3.93 -6.39
CA GLY A 160 -18.83 -5.02 -7.36
C GLY A 160 -19.53 -6.36 -7.06
N HIS A 161 -19.17 -7.38 -7.87
CA HIS A 161 -19.65 -8.76 -7.78
C HIS A 161 -18.49 -9.76 -7.82
N ALA A 162 -18.43 -10.66 -6.84
CA ALA A 162 -17.33 -11.62 -6.76
C ALA A 162 -17.47 -12.70 -7.83
N LYS A 163 -16.37 -13.00 -8.55
CA LYS A 163 -16.34 -13.99 -9.65
C LYS A 163 -16.67 -15.41 -9.19
N ASP A 164 -16.45 -15.71 -7.91
CA ASP A 164 -16.74 -17.01 -7.28
C ASP A 164 -18.17 -17.11 -6.70
N GLY A 165 -19.02 -16.11 -6.96
CA GLY A 165 -20.42 -16.08 -6.53
C GLY A 165 -20.65 -15.60 -5.10
N HIS A 166 -19.59 -15.30 -4.34
CA HIS A 166 -19.65 -14.79 -2.97
C HIS A 166 -20.00 -13.30 -2.91
N ASN A 167 -21.25 -12.99 -3.23
CA ASN A 167 -21.77 -11.63 -3.33
C ASN A 167 -21.85 -10.88 -1.99
N GLU A 168 -21.59 -11.53 -0.86
CA GLU A 168 -21.43 -10.90 0.46
C GLU A 168 -20.11 -10.14 0.61
N ARG A 169 -19.14 -10.38 -0.29
CA ARG A 169 -17.82 -9.74 -0.24
C ARG A 169 -17.83 -8.40 -0.96
N LEU A 170 -16.97 -7.51 -0.50
CA LEU A 170 -16.64 -6.25 -1.17
C LEU A 170 -15.60 -6.55 -2.23
N VAL A 171 -15.82 -6.13 -3.47
CA VAL A 171 -14.91 -6.36 -4.58
C VAL A 171 -14.25 -5.05 -4.98
N TYR A 172 -12.94 -5.06 -5.02
CA TYR A 172 -12.13 -3.95 -5.48
C TYR A 172 -11.30 -4.37 -6.69
N SER A 173 -11.02 -3.40 -7.53
CA SER A 173 -10.11 -3.51 -8.67
C SER A 173 -8.85 -2.72 -8.36
N LEU A 174 -7.68 -3.32 -8.48
CA LEU A 174 -6.40 -2.62 -8.42
C LEU A 174 -5.87 -2.52 -9.83
N LEU A 175 -5.86 -1.31 -10.38
CA LEU A 175 -5.11 -1.03 -11.59
C LEU A 175 -3.66 -0.73 -11.20
N THR A 176 -2.73 -1.45 -11.83
CA THR A 176 -1.29 -1.34 -11.59
C THR A 176 -0.60 -1.02 -12.91
N VAL A 177 0.34 -0.07 -12.83
CA VAL A 177 1.23 0.29 -13.92
C VAL A 177 2.65 -0.04 -13.51
N THR A 178 3.35 -0.82 -14.33
CA THR A 178 4.77 -1.10 -14.17
C THR A 178 5.59 -0.56 -15.33
N ASP A 179 6.86 -0.28 -15.09
CA ASP A 179 7.80 0.01 -16.18
C ASP A 179 8.26 -1.26 -16.91
N GLU A 180 9.12 -1.11 -17.91
CA GLU A 180 9.71 -2.24 -18.65
C GLU A 180 10.60 -3.17 -17.80
N ASN A 181 11.05 -2.70 -16.63
CA ASN A 181 11.84 -3.49 -15.68
C ASN A 181 10.95 -4.24 -14.66
N GLY A 182 9.62 -4.07 -14.74
CA GLY A 182 8.67 -4.64 -13.81
C GLY A 182 8.60 -3.89 -12.47
N ALA A 183 9.13 -2.68 -12.37
CA ALA A 183 8.98 -1.84 -11.18
C ALA A 183 7.59 -1.20 -11.18
N VAL A 184 6.90 -1.23 -10.05
CA VAL A 184 5.59 -0.59 -9.88
C VAL A 184 5.76 0.94 -9.88
N CYS A 185 5.10 1.61 -10.82
CA CYS A 185 5.15 3.05 -11.00
C CYS A 185 3.93 3.74 -10.41
N TYR A 186 2.75 3.15 -10.62
CA TYR A 186 1.47 3.72 -10.23
C TYR A 186 0.51 2.60 -9.89
N GLU A 187 -0.25 2.79 -8.83
CA GLU A 187 -1.35 1.91 -8.47
C GLU A 187 -2.54 2.73 -8.00
N LYS A 188 -3.74 2.31 -8.40
CA LYS A 188 -4.97 2.93 -7.91
C LYS A 188 -6.05 1.87 -7.68
N PRO A 189 -6.61 1.79 -6.46
CA PRO A 189 -7.78 0.96 -6.19
C PRO A 189 -9.05 1.65 -6.72
N TYR A 190 -9.98 0.84 -7.18
CA TYR A 190 -11.28 1.19 -7.73
C TYR A 190 -12.37 0.30 -7.13
N ASP A 191 -13.61 0.78 -7.20
CA ASP A 191 -14.77 -0.08 -7.01
C ASP A 191 -14.73 -1.22 -8.03
N GLY A 192 -15.03 -2.46 -7.62
CA GLY A 192 -15.04 -3.62 -8.50
C GLY A 192 -16.09 -3.58 -9.62
N ALA A 193 -17.01 -2.63 -9.60
CA ALA A 193 -17.96 -2.33 -10.68
C ALA A 193 -17.44 -1.28 -11.67
N THR A 194 -16.28 -0.67 -11.43
CA THR A 194 -15.67 0.30 -12.33
C THR A 194 -15.32 -0.38 -13.66
N ALA A 195 -15.67 0.26 -14.78
CA ALA A 195 -15.39 -0.30 -16.10
C ALA A 195 -13.89 -0.26 -16.42
N ASP A 196 -13.37 -1.31 -17.06
CA ASP A 196 -11.96 -1.41 -17.46
C ASP A 196 -11.51 -0.18 -18.26
N SER A 197 -12.32 0.25 -19.22
CA SER A 197 -12.05 1.46 -20.03
C SER A 197 -11.90 2.75 -19.22
N GLU A 198 -12.62 2.86 -18.09
CA GLU A 198 -12.51 4.02 -17.21
C GLU A 198 -11.19 3.99 -16.42
N MET A 199 -10.81 2.82 -15.91
CA MET A 199 -9.55 2.63 -15.20
C MET A 199 -8.35 2.86 -16.14
N ASP A 200 -8.41 2.34 -17.37
CA ASP A 200 -7.40 2.54 -18.41
C ASP A 200 -7.24 4.02 -18.76
N ARG A 201 -8.35 4.74 -19.01
CA ARG A 201 -8.32 6.19 -19.26
C ARG A 201 -7.62 6.94 -18.14
N HIS A 202 -7.95 6.66 -16.87
CA HIS A 202 -7.28 7.29 -15.74
C HIS A 202 -5.77 7.01 -15.70
N ALA A 203 -5.34 5.79 -16.05
CA ALA A 203 -3.93 5.42 -16.12
C ALA A 203 -3.20 6.22 -17.22
N ILE A 204 -3.82 6.34 -18.39
CA ILE A 204 -3.28 7.08 -19.53
C ILE A 204 -3.21 8.58 -19.22
N GLU A 205 -4.26 9.16 -18.62
CA GLU A 205 -4.27 10.56 -18.19
C GLU A 205 -3.18 10.83 -17.16
N PHE A 206 -3.02 9.93 -16.18
CA PHE A 206 -1.95 10.02 -15.19
C PHE A 206 -0.58 10.01 -15.88
N LEU A 207 -0.27 8.99 -16.68
CA LEU A 207 1.02 8.86 -17.36
C LEU A 207 1.29 10.04 -18.31
N SER A 208 0.28 10.49 -19.06
CA SER A 208 0.40 11.64 -19.98
C SER A 208 0.73 12.95 -19.27
N SER A 209 0.40 13.05 -17.97
CA SER A 209 0.79 14.20 -17.14
C SER A 209 2.23 14.12 -16.60
N LYS A 210 2.87 12.94 -16.69
CA LYS A 210 4.19 12.66 -16.12
C LYS A 210 5.28 12.43 -17.17
N THR A 211 4.91 11.93 -18.34
CA THR A 211 5.84 11.58 -19.42
C THR A 211 5.46 12.30 -20.71
N ASP A 212 6.37 12.33 -21.68
CA ASP A 212 6.06 12.80 -23.03
C ASP A 212 5.28 11.72 -23.79
N PRO A 213 4.00 11.94 -24.14
CA PRO A 213 3.21 10.95 -24.86
C PRO A 213 3.77 10.58 -26.23
N SER A 214 4.56 11.46 -26.87
CA SER A 214 5.17 11.19 -28.17
C SER A 214 6.34 10.20 -28.10
N GLN A 215 6.91 10.01 -26.91
CA GLN A 215 8.03 9.11 -26.65
C GLN A 215 7.62 7.90 -25.80
N THR A 216 6.39 7.88 -25.29
CA THR A 216 5.91 6.85 -24.36
C THR A 216 5.16 5.74 -25.08
N THR A 217 5.48 4.49 -24.77
CA THR A 217 4.75 3.30 -25.21
C THR A 217 3.93 2.72 -24.06
N ILE A 218 2.64 2.50 -24.30
CA ILE A 218 1.75 1.80 -23.36
C ILE A 218 1.49 0.40 -23.88
N VAL A 219 1.69 -0.59 -23.01
CA VAL A 219 1.39 -2.00 -23.26
C VAL A 219 0.21 -2.39 -22.37
N ALA A 220 -0.90 -2.78 -22.97
CA ALA A 220 -2.11 -3.20 -22.26
C ALA A 220 -2.83 -4.28 -23.07
N ASP A 221 -3.84 -4.91 -22.46
CA ASP A 221 -4.69 -5.86 -23.16
C ASP A 221 -5.59 -5.15 -24.22
N CYS A 222 -6.33 -5.94 -25.00
CA CYS A 222 -7.16 -5.41 -26.08
C CYS A 222 -8.37 -4.59 -25.59
N LYS A 223 -8.68 -4.56 -24.30
CA LYS A 223 -9.81 -3.79 -23.78
C LYS A 223 -9.53 -2.29 -23.79
N ILE A 224 -8.27 -1.89 -23.78
CA ILE A 224 -7.88 -0.48 -23.84
C ILE A 224 -8.51 0.22 -25.06
N VAL A 225 -8.65 -0.45 -26.21
CA VAL A 225 -9.24 0.13 -27.44
C VAL A 225 -10.77 0.03 -27.53
N THR A 226 -11.46 -0.33 -26.44
CA THR A 226 -12.93 -0.51 -26.45
C THR A 226 -13.72 0.77 -26.17
N ALA A 227 -13.05 1.85 -25.78
CA ALA A 227 -13.64 3.17 -25.57
C ALA A 227 -12.66 4.29 -25.96
N PRO A 228 -13.12 5.56 -26.08
CA PRO A 228 -12.22 6.70 -26.23
C PRO A 228 -11.23 6.79 -25.07
N LEU A 229 -9.95 6.96 -25.41
CA LEU A 229 -8.85 6.94 -24.45
C LEU A 229 -8.60 8.29 -23.76
N VAL A 230 -9.00 9.39 -24.41
CA VAL A 230 -8.94 10.78 -23.93
C VAL A 230 -10.00 11.60 -24.69
#